data_AF-A0A2A4WRI3-F1
#
_entry.id   AF-A0A2A4WRI3-F1
#
_cell.length_a   1.000
_cell.length_b   1.000
_cell.length_c   1.000
_cell.angle_alpha   90.00
_cell.angle_beta   90.00
_cell.angle_gamma   90.00
#
_symmetry.space_group_name_H-M   'P 1'
#
loop_
_entity.id
_entity.type
_entity.pdbx_description
1 polymer ?
#
loop_
_entity_poly.entity_id
_entity_poly.type
_entity_poly.pdbx_seq_one_letter_code
_entity_poly.pdbx_strand_id
1 'polypeptide(L)' 'MKSNNKSQDKLENPVIYWGSIGVAISSSTAVVMKFEWLGLVLSVAVGLVAGLVIGYLTKQAQEKEQEL' A
#
# COMPACT_ATOMS: atom_id res chain seq x y z
N MET A 1 15.88 19.73 25.76
CA MET A 1 16.07 18.36 25.23
C MET A 1 16.08 18.42 23.72
N LYS A 2 17.10 17.83 23.09
CA LYS A 2 17.38 17.89 21.64
C LYS A 2 16.29 17.14 20.84
N SER A 3 15.88 17.78 19.74
CA SER A 3 15.07 17.25 18.63
C SER A 3 15.28 15.76 18.37
N ASN A 4 14.18 14.99 18.34
CA ASN A 4 14.18 13.60 17.87
C ASN A 4 12.96 13.31 16.96
N ASN A 5 12.58 14.30 16.12
CA ASN A 5 11.55 14.19 15.09
C ASN A 5 12.19 14.02 13.71
N LYS A 6 12.86 12.89 13.46
CA LYS A 6 13.40 12.57 12.11
C LYS A 6 13.16 11.15 11.63
N SER A 7 12.41 10.35 12.39
CA SER A 7 12.09 8.96 12.02
C SER A 7 10.59 8.69 11.90
N GLN A 8 9.74 9.72 12.00
CA GLN A 8 8.27 9.58 11.90
C GLN A 8 7.72 9.68 10.46
N ASP A 9 8.52 10.09 9.46
CA ASP A 9 8.05 10.32 8.09
C ASP A 9 8.49 9.25 7.08
N LYS A 10 9.09 8.15 7.56
CA LYS A 10 9.44 7.02 6.70
C LYS A 10 8.57 5.83 7.01
N LEU A 11 7.83 5.39 6.00
CA LEU A 11 7.26 4.06 6.01
C LEU A 11 8.43 3.07 5.99
N GLU A 12 8.65 2.34 7.09
CA GLU A 12 9.68 1.30 7.16
C GLU A 12 9.46 0.19 6.12
N ASN A 13 8.19 -0.03 5.73
CA ASN A 13 7.80 -0.93 4.65
C ASN A 13 6.66 -0.34 3.81
N PRO A 14 6.94 0.59 2.89
CA PRO A 14 5.91 1.25 2.09
C PRO A 14 5.17 0.26 1.19
N VAL A 15 5.87 -0.77 0.71
CA VAL A 15 5.30 -1.87 -0.09
C VAL A 15 4.22 -2.63 0.69
N ILE A 16 4.50 -2.99 1.94
CA ILE A 16 3.54 -3.73 2.79
C ILE A 16 2.39 -2.83 3.19
N TYR A 17 2.66 -1.57 3.53
CA TYR A 17 1.63 -0.60 3.90
C TYR A 17 0.65 -0.36 2.75
N TRP A 18 1.14 -0.01 1.57
CA TRP A 18 0.29 0.25 0.40
C TRP A 18 -0.36 -1.03 -0.12
N GLY A 19 0.31 -2.18 -0.04
CA GLY A 19 -0.30 -3.49 -0.32
C GLY A 19 -1.49 -3.79 0.60
N SER A 20 -1.36 -3.53 1.90
CA SER A 20 -2.43 -3.73 2.88
C SER A 20 -3.62 -2.81 2.62
N ILE A 21 -3.35 -1.54 2.29
CA ILE A 21 -4.40 -0.57 1.92
C ILE A 21 -5.11 -1.02 0.63
N GLY A 22 -4.35 -1.45 -0.38
CA GLY A 22 -4.90 -1.92 -1.65
C GLY A 22 -5.86 -3.10 -1.46
N VAL A 23 -5.49 -4.06 -0.61
CA VAL A 23 -6.35 -5.20 -0.23
C VAL A 23 -7.60 -4.75 0.53
N ALA A 24 -7.44 -3.85 1.51
CA ALA A 24 -8.56 -3.38 2.31
C ALA A 24 -9.61 -2.65 1.45
N ILE A 25 -9.15 -1.78 0.54
CA ILE A 25 -10.02 -1.06 -0.40
C ILE A 25 -10.73 -2.06 -1.30
N SER A 26 -9.99 -2.93 -2.00
CA SER A 26 -10.59 -3.86 -2.96
C SER A 26 -11.53 -4.88 -2.33
N SER A 27 -11.20 -5.39 -1.14
CA SER A 27 -12.10 -6.26 -0.38
C SER A 27 -13.40 -5.52 -0.02
N SER A 28 -13.32 -4.25 0.38
CA SER A 28 -14.49 -3.44 0.69
C SER A 28 -15.37 -3.23 -0.54
N THR A 29 -14.78 -2.85 -1.68
CA THR A 29 -15.53 -2.68 -2.93
C THR A 29 -16.15 -3.98 -3.42
N ALA A 30 -15.42 -5.10 -3.32
CA ALA A 30 -15.92 -6.40 -3.77
C ALA A 30 -17.13 -6.89 -2.95
N VAL A 31 -17.11 -6.63 -1.63
CA VAL A 31 -18.25 -6.95 -0.75
C VAL A 31 -19.44 -6.03 -1.05
N VAL A 32 -19.22 -4.73 -1.25
CA VAL A 32 -20.28 -3.76 -1.58
C VAL A 32 -20.95 -4.10 -2.92
N MET A 33 -20.17 -4.50 -3.92
CA MET A 33 -20.66 -4.89 -5.24
C MET A 33 -21.27 -6.29 -5.29
N LYS A 34 -21.29 -7.01 -4.16
CA LYS A 34 -21.79 -8.39 -4.05
C LYS A 34 -21.17 -9.33 -5.09
N PHE A 35 -19.86 -9.21 -5.32
CA PHE A 35 -19.19 -10.17 -6.19
C PHE A 35 -19.25 -11.58 -5.59
N GLU A 36 -19.46 -12.56 -6.46
CA GLU A 36 -19.31 -13.96 -6.10
C GLU A 36 -17.88 -14.25 -5.61
N TRP A 37 -17.70 -15.33 -4.85
CA TRP A 37 -16.41 -15.71 -4.25
C TRP A 37 -15.23 -15.56 -5.21
N LEU A 38 -15.37 -16.03 -6.46
CA LEU A 38 -14.30 -15.95 -7.46
C LEU A 38 -13.94 -14.50 -7.81
N GLY A 39 -14.95 -13.64 -7.98
CA GLY A 39 -14.76 -12.21 -8.25
C GLY A 39 -14.18 -11.45 -7.05
N LEU A 40 -14.52 -11.88 -5.83
CA LEU A 40 -13.95 -11.32 -4.61
C LEU A 40 -12.46 -11.64 -4.50
N VAL A 41 -12.06 -12.89 -4.71
CA VAL A 41 -10.63 -13.29 -4.70
C VAL A 41 -9.86 -12.55 -5.80
N LEU A 42 -10.43 -12.42 -6.99
CA LEU A 42 -9.80 -11.69 -8.09
C LEU A 42 -9.64 -10.19 -7.75
N SER A 43 -10.67 -9.57 -7.17
CA SER A 43 -10.63 -8.16 -6.78
C SER A 43 -9.59 -7.91 -5.68
N VAL A 44 -9.51 -8.78 -4.69
CA VAL A 44 -8.47 -8.74 -3.64
C VAL A 44 -7.08 -8.86 -4.25
N ALA A 45 -6.87 -9.79 -5.18
CA ALA A 45 -5.60 -9.95 -5.88
C ALA A 45 -5.22 -8.70 -6.69
N VAL A 46 -6.19 -8.09 -7.39
CA VAL A 46 -5.97 -6.82 -8.13
C VAL A 46 -5.60 -5.68 -7.18
N GLY A 47 -6.30 -5.54 -6.05
CA GLY A 47 -5.99 -4.53 -5.04
C GLY A 47 -4.60 -4.72 -4.42
N LEU A 48 -4.20 -5.96 -4.14
CA LEU A 48 -2.86 -6.29 -3.67
C LEU A 48 -1.78 -5.89 -4.69
N VAL A 49 -1.94 -6.27 -5.96
CA VAL A 49 -0.99 -5.92 -7.02
C VAL A 49 -0.87 -4.39 -7.16
N ALA A 50 -2.00 -3.68 -7.20
CA ALA A 50 -2.00 -2.22 -7.28
C ALA A 50 -1.28 -1.57 -6.07
N GLY A 51 -1.57 -2.05 -4.86
CA GLY A 51 -0.94 -1.58 -3.64
C GLY A 51 0.57 -1.85 -3.60
N LEU A 52 1.03 -3.01 -4.05
CA LEU A 52 2.46 -3.34 -4.15
C LEU A 52 3.18 -2.46 -5.17
N VAL A 53 2.56 -2.19 -6.34
CA VAL A 53 3.13 -1.30 -7.36
C VAL A 53 3.27 0.12 -6.82
N ILE A 54 2.25 0.67 -6.18
CA ILE A 54 2.30 2.00 -5.56
C ILE A 54 3.38 2.03 -4.48
N GLY A 55 3.41 1.04 -3.60
CA GLY A 55 4.42 0.99 -2.53
C GLY A 55 5.85 0.83 -3.05
N TYR A 56 6.06 0.16 -4.18
CA TYR A 56 7.37 0.10 -4.85
C TYR A 56 7.78 1.45 -5.44
N LEU A 57 6.85 2.16 -6.08
CA LEU A 57 7.09 3.53 -6.58
C LEU A 57 7.36 4.51 -5.42
N THR A 58 6.62 4.40 -4.31
CA THR A 58 6.87 5.19 -3.09
C THR A 58 8.22 4.88 -2.50
N LYS A 59 8.64 3.61 -2.47
CA LYS A 59 9.98 3.22 -2.00
C LYS A 59 11.07 3.90 -2.85
N GLN A 60 10.96 3.83 -4.17
CA GLN A 60 11.91 4.48 -5.08
C GLN A 60 11.93 6.00 -4.92
N ALA A 61 10.77 6.63 -4.71
CA ALA A 61 10.69 8.07 -4.47
C ALA A 61 11.41 8.45 -3.16
N GLN A 62 11.19 7.68 -2.08
CA GLN A 62 11.86 7.89 -0.79
C GLN A 62 13.38 7.66 -0.86
N GLU A 63 13.84 6.67 -1.63
CA GLU A 63 15.27 6.44 -1.85
C GLU A 63 15.92 7.61 -2.62
N LYS A 64 15.25 8.13 -3.66
CA LYS A 64 15.73 9.30 -4.42
C LYS A 64 15.75 10.60 -3.60
N GLU A 65 14.78 10.79 -2.71
CA GLU A 65 14.75 11.95 -1.79
C GLU A 65 15.87 11.91 -0.76
N GLN A 66 16.51 10.76 -0.54
CA GLN A 66 17.64 10.64 0.39
C GLN A 66 19.01 10.87 -0.24
N GLU A 67 19.14 10.77 -1.57
CA GLU A 67 20.40 11.03 -2.27
C GLU A 67 20.60 12.52 -2.63
N LEU A 68 19.56 13.36 -2.45
CA LEU A 68 19.57 14.82 -2.62
C LEU A 68 19.80 15.55 -1.29
#